data_AF-A0A520GUH3-F1
#
_entry.id   AF-A0A520GUH3-F1
#
_cell.length_a   1.000
_cell.length_b   1.000
_cell.length_c   1.000
_cell.angle_alpha   90.00
_cell.angle_beta   90.00
_cell.angle_gamma   90.00
#
_symmetry.space_group_name_H-M   'P 1'
#
loop_
_entity.id
_entity.type
_entity.pdbx_description
1 polymer ?
#
loop_
_entity_poly.entity_id
_entity_poly.type
_entity_poly.pdbx_seq_one_letter_code
_entity_poly.pdbx_strand_id
1 'polypeptide(L)' 'MEPFNIKIGYGEKEVTLTILPIEAGYYKVIYYGAILGAVCYDEPSSCWQAVPSEAIEPGDLPLFK' A
#
# COMPACT_ATOMS: atom_id res chain seq x y z
N MET A 1 10.44 -7.92 3.00
CA MET A 1 9.31 -8.28 3.89
C MET A 1 8.29 -9.03 3.05
N GLU A 2 7.57 -9.97 3.65
CA GLU A 2 6.45 -10.64 2.97
C GLU A 2 5.22 -9.71 2.91
N PRO A 3 4.37 -9.82 1.88
CA PRO A 3 3.09 -9.13 1.84
C PRO A 3 2.19 -9.51 3.02
N PHE A 4 1.40 -8.57 3.52
CA PHE A 4 0.46 -8.82 4.61
C PHE A 4 -0.82 -8.00 4.46
N ASN A 5 -1.88 -8.43 5.14
CA ASN A 5 -3.18 -7.77 5.09
C ASN A 5 -3.47 -7.02 6.38
N ILE A 6 -4.05 -5.82 6.25
CA ILE A 6 -4.65 -5.06 7.34
C ILE A 6 -6.17 -5.13 7.15
N LYS A 7 -6.87 -5.62 8.16
CA LYS A 7 -8.34 -5.64 8.20
C LYS A 7 -8.84 -4.49 9.04
N ILE A 8 -9.66 -3.63 8.46
CA ILE A 8 -10.26 -2.46 9.10
C ILE A 8 -11.77 -2.67 9.09
N GLY A 9 -12.35 -2.86 10.28
CA GLY A 9 -13.81 -3.00 10.44
C GLY A 9 -14.47 -1.66 10.77
N TYR A 10 -15.59 -1.36 10.11
CA TYR A 10 -16.55 -0.33 10.52
C TYR A 10 -17.97 -0.92 10.52
N GLY A 11 -18.44 -1.32 11.71
CA GLY A 11 -19.72 -2.03 11.84
C GLY A 11 -19.73 -3.34 11.04
N GLU A 12 -20.70 -3.53 10.15
CA GLU A 12 -20.79 -4.69 9.26
C GLU A 12 -19.84 -4.63 8.04
N LYS A 13 -19.12 -3.52 7.84
CA LYS A 13 -18.24 -3.33 6.69
C LYS A 13 -16.80 -3.63 7.07
N GLU A 14 -16.28 -4.76 6.61
CA GLU A 14 -14.85 -5.08 6.68
C GLU A 14 -14.15 -4.60 5.39
N VAL A 15 -13.13 -3.77 5.54
CA VAL A 15 -12.21 -3.38 4.47
C VAL A 15 -10.91 -4.15 4.68
N THR A 16 -10.47 -4.87 3.66
CA THR A 16 -9.13 -5.50 3.64
C THR A 16 -8.22 -4.68 2.74
N LEU A 17 -7.09 -4.24 3.30
CA LEU A 17 -6.00 -3.61 2.58
C LEU A 17 -4.81 -4.57 2.52
N THR A 18 -4.26 -4.79 1.33
CA THR A 18 -3.01 -5.54 1.18
C THR A 18 -1.84 -4.57 1.11
N ILE A 19 -0.86 -4.78 1.98
CA ILE A 19 0.40 -4.04 2.02
C ILE A 19 1.45 -4.87 1.28
N LEU A 20 1.89 -4.34 0.15
CA LEU A 20 2.88 -4.98 -0.72
C LEU A 20 4.20 -4.20 -0.67
N PRO A 21 5.25 -4.76 -0.06
CA PRO A 21 6.60 -4.20 -0.12
C PRO A 21 7.16 -4.32 -1.54
N ILE A 22 7.67 -3.23 -2.12
CA ILE A 22 8.38 -3.27 -3.41
C ILE A 22 9.88 -3.11 -3.19
N GLU A 23 10.27 -2.09 -2.41
CA GLU A 23 11.67 -1.79 -2.06
C GLU A 23 11.75 -1.35 -0.58
N ALA A 24 12.97 -1.16 -0.07
CA ALA A 24 13.18 -0.70 1.30
C ALA A 24 12.50 0.67 1.52
N GLY A 25 11.52 0.70 2.43
CA GLY A 25 10.79 1.94 2.76
C GLY A 25 9.67 2.31 1.78
N TYR A 26 9.39 1.49 0.75
CA TYR A 26 8.33 1.78 -0.24
C TYR A 26 7.30 0.64 -0.34
N TYR A 27 6.02 0.99 -0.19
CA TYR A 27 4.92 0.04 -0.10
C TYR A 27 3.73 0.49 -0.96
N LYS A 28 3.15 -0.46 -1.69
CA LYS A 28 1.86 -0.29 -2.36
C LYS A 28 0.72 -0.69 -1.43
N VAL A 29 -0.35 0.10 -1.41
CA VAL A 29 -1.57 -0.15 -0.62
C VAL A 29 -2.71 -0.50 -1.59
N ILE A 30 -3.22 -1.73 -1.46
CA ILE A 30 -4.13 -2.34 -2.45
C ILE A 30 -5.49 -2.65 -1.80
N TYR A 31 -6.58 -2.34 -2.50
CA TYR A 31 -7.97 -2.64 -2.13
C TYR A 31 -8.70 -3.31 -3.30
N TYR A 32 -9.25 -4.52 -3.09
CA TYR A 32 -9.99 -5.30 -4.10
C TYR A 32 -9.43 -5.26 -5.53
N GLY A 33 -8.13 -5.50 -5.70
CA GLY A 33 -7.58 -5.55 -7.04
C GLY A 33 -7.01 -4.22 -7.56
N ALA A 34 -7.22 -3.11 -6.85
CA ALA A 34 -6.82 -1.78 -7.29
C ALA A 34 -5.80 -1.15 -6.32
N ILE A 35 -4.81 -0.44 -6.87
CA ILE A 35 -3.91 0.41 -6.08
C ILE A 35 -4.69 1.67 -5.69
N LEU A 36 -4.87 1.89 -4.38
CA LEU A 36 -5.49 3.13 -3.87
C LEU A 36 -4.46 4.25 -3.71
N GLY A 37 -3.20 3.89 -3.48
CA GLY A 37 -2.11 4.82 -3.24
C GLY A 37 -0.82 4.10 -2.88
N ALA A 38 0.24 4.89 -2.69
CA ALA A 38 1.51 4.41 -2.18
C ALA A 38 1.98 5.31 -1.03
N VAL A 39 2.78 4.73 -0.13
CA VAL A 39 3.45 5.46 0.95
C VAL A 39 4.94 5.19 0.90
N CYS A 40 5.72 6.21 1.23
CA CYS A 40 7.16 6.14 1.35
C CYS A 40 7.57 6.61 2.75
N TYR A 41 8.59 5.97 3.31
CA TYR A 41 9.18 6.42 4.56
C TYR A 41 10.18 7.55 4.30
N ASP A 42 9.94 8.71 4.89
CA ASP A 42 10.83 9.86 4.81
C ASP A 42 11.80 9.84 6.00
N GLU A 43 13.06 9.47 5.76
CA GLU A 43 14.08 9.39 6.81
C GLU A 43 14.29 10.73 7.57
N PRO A 44 14.45 11.89 6.90
CA PRO A 44 14.58 13.19 7.56
C PRO A 44 13.49 13.51 8.59
N SER A 45 12.23 13.19 8.29
CA SER A 45 11.11 13.45 9.20
C SER A 45 10.72 12.25 10.06
N SER A 46 11.32 11.08 9.80
CA SER A 46 11.01 9.80 10.45
C SER A 46 9.51 9.47 10.44
N CYS A 47 8.82 9.80 9.33
CA CYS A 47 7.40 9.57 9.18
C CYS A 47 7.05 8.97 7.81
N TRP A 48 5.89 8.33 7.74
CA TRP A 48 5.32 7.84 6.50
C TRP A 48 4.56 8.95 5.79
N GLN A 49 4.86 9.16 4.51
CA GLN A 49 4.20 10.17 3.69
C GLN A 49 3.49 9.52 2.50
N ALA A 50 2.34 10.08 2.14
CA ALA A 50 1.62 9.69 0.95
C ALA A 50 2.41 10.12 -0.30
N VAL A 51 2.54 9.21 -1.26
CA VAL A 51 3.17 9.52 -2.55
C VAL A 51 2.13 10.24 -3.43
N PRO A 52 2.50 11.36 -4.08
CA PRO A 52 1.61 12.06 -5.03
C PRO A 52 1.13 11.12 -6.13
N SER A 53 -0.14 11.22 -6.53
CA SER A 53 -0.77 10.29 -7.47
C SER A 53 -0.04 10.18 -8.81
N GLU A 54 0.49 11.28 -9.33
CA GLU A 54 1.26 11.35 -10.57
C GLU A 54 2.63 10.67 -10.49
N ALA A 55 3.15 10.46 -9.28
CA ALA A 55 4.42 9.78 -9.03
C ALA A 55 4.24 8.29 -8.70
N ILE A 56 2.99 7.80 -8.63
CA ILE A 56 2.71 6.38 -8.46
C ILE A 56 2.85 5.71 -9.82
N GLU A 57 3.83 4.83 -9.98
CA GLU A 57 3.97 4.06 -11.21
C GLU A 57 2.70 3.23 -11.47
N PRO A 58 1.99 3.49 -12.58
CA PRO A 58 0.84 2.69 -12.96
C PRO A 58 1.31 1.29 -13.35
N GLY A 59 0.69 0.28 -12.75
CA GLY A 59 0.98 -1.11 -13.06
C GLY A 59 -0.12 -2.01 -12.54
N ASP A 60 -0.28 -3.15 -13.18
CA ASP A 60 -1.18 -4.20 -12.70
C ASP A 60 -0.73 -4.71 -11.34
N LEU A 61 -1.68 -5.27 -10.59
CA LEU A 61 -1.32 -5.99 -9.38
C LEU A 61 -0.37 -7.13 -9.75
N PRO A 62 0.75 -7.28 -9.03
CA PRO A 62 1.60 -8.43 -9.24
C PRO A 62 0.77 -9.68 -8.97
N LEU A 63 0.90 -10.66 -9.87
CA LEU A 63 0.31 -11.97 -9.70
C LEU A 63 0.93 -12.59 -8.44
N PHE A 64 0.11 -12.81 -7.40
CA PHE A 64 0.52 -13.64 -6.27
C PHE A 64 0.83 -15.05 -6.81
N LYS A 65 2.06 -15.53 -6.59
CA LYS A 65 2.42 -16.95 -6.76
C LYS A 65 2.33 -17.66 -5.42
#